data_AF-A0A5B1BD75-F1
#
_entry.id   AF-A0A5B1BD75-F1
#
_cell.length_a   1.000
_cell.length_b   1.000
_cell.length_c   1.000
_cell.angle_alpha   90.00
_cell.angle_beta   90.00
_cell.angle_gamma   90.00
#
_symmetry.space_group_name_H-M   'P 1'
#
loop_
_entity.id
_entity.type
_entity.pdbx_description
1 polymer ?
#
loop_
_entity_poly.entity_id
_entity_poly.type
_entity_poly.pdbx_seq_one_letter_code
_entity_poly.pdbx_strand_id
1 'polypeptide(L)' 'KYEKIYLNPPNGGLDLYQKVKEYIEFYNTKRRHTEIGKVPPNQIFYQKQMAS' A
#
# COMPACT_ATOMS: atom_id res chain seq x y z
N LYS A 1 5.85 13.49 -6.12
CA LYS A 1 5.32 12.31 -5.40
C LYS A 1 5.65 11.09 -6.26
N TYR A 2 6.88 10.58 -6.17
CA TYR A 2 7.29 9.37 -6.88
C TYR A 2 7.47 8.27 -5.85
N GLU A 3 6.73 7.19 -6.03
CA GLU A 3 6.75 6.06 -5.10
C GLU A 3 7.81 5.05 -5.53
N LYS A 4 8.34 4.28 -4.58
CA LYS A 4 9.42 3.30 -4.82
C LYS A 4 9.14 2.35 -5.99
N ILE A 5 7.87 2.05 -6.26
CA ILE A 5 7.44 1.19 -7.37
C ILE A 5 7.74 1.81 -8.75
N TYR A 6 7.70 3.14 -8.87
CA TYR A 6 7.99 3.85 -10.12
C TYR A 6 9.48 4.14 -10.33
N LEU A 7 10.27 4.12 -9.25
CA LEU A 7 11.71 4.43 -9.30
C LEU A 7 12.58 3.20 -9.58
N ASN A 8 12.06 1.99 -9.37
CA ASN A 8 12.80 0.75 -9.52
C ASN A 8 12.10 -0.17 -10.53
N PRO A 9 12.39 -0.04 -11.84
CA PRO A 9 11.76 -0.87 -12.86
C PRO A 9 11.94 -2.36 -12.50
N PRO A 10 10.90 -3.18 -12.70
CA PRO A 10 10.96 -4.59 -12.38
C PRO A 10 11.82 -5.36 -13.39
N ASN A 11 12.58 -6.35 -12.90
CA ASN A 11 13.43 -7.22 -13.71
C ASN A 11 12.68 -8.44 -14.30
N GLY A 12 11.34 -8.44 -14.26
CA GLY A 12 10.50 -9.51 -14.75
C GLY A 12 9.16 -9.60 -14.01
N GLY A 13 8.32 -10.57 -14.38
CA GLY A 13 6.97 -10.74 -13.81
C GLY A 13 6.97 -11.05 -12.31
N LEU A 14 7.89 -11.89 -11.84
CA LEU A 14 8.01 -12.24 -10.42
C LEU A 14 8.45 -11.03 -9.58
N ASP A 15 9.44 -10.29 -10.05
CA ASP A 15 9.94 -9.08 -9.38
C ASP A 15 8.87 -7.98 -9.35
N LEU A 16 8.11 -7.82 -10.45
CA LEU A 16 6.95 -6.93 -10.49
C LEU A 16 5.91 -7.32 -9.44
N TYR A 17 5.54 -8.60 -9.38
CA TYR A 17 4.57 -9.09 -8.40
C TYR A 17 5.01 -8.79 -6.97
N GLN A 18 6.27 -9.08 -6.63
CA GLN A 18 6.82 -8.83 -5.30
C GLN A 18 6.82 -7.33 -4.96
N LYS A 19 7.28 -6.47 -5.88
CA LYS A 19 7.28 -5.01 -5.69
C LYS A 19 5.87 -4.43 -5.51
N VAL A 20 4.90 -4.92 -6.29
CA VAL A 20 3.49 -4.50 -6.16
C VAL A 20 2.93 -4.94 -4.82
N LYS A 21 3.16 -6.20 -4.41
CA LYS A 21 2.71 -6.74 -3.13
C LYS A 21 3.23 -5.91 -1.96
N GLU A 22 4.53 -5.65 -1.92
CA GLU A 22 5.16 -4.83 -0.89
C GLU A 22 4.62 -3.39 -0.86
N TYR A 23 4.40 -2.80 -2.03
CA TYR A 23 3.86 -1.46 -2.13
C TYR A 23 2.41 -1.39 -1.61
N ILE A 24 1.55 -2.34 -1.97
CA ILE A 24 0.16 -2.38 -1.48
C ILE A 24 0.14 -2.59 0.03
N GLU A 25 0.98 -3.49 0.57
CA GLU A 25 1.08 -3.69 2.01
C GLU A 25 1.50 -2.39 2.73
N PHE A 26 2.53 -1.70 2.23
CA PHE A 26 2.95 -0.41 2.77
C PHE A 26 1.85 0.65 2.68
N TYR A 27 1.15 0.75 1.54
CA TYR A 27 0.07 1.71 1.30
C TYR A 27 -1.07 1.52 2.30
N ASN A 28 -1.44 0.26 2.56
CA ASN A 28 -2.57 -0.09 3.41
C ASN A 28 -2.25 -0.02 4.91
N THR A 29 -1.02 -0.30 5.31
CA THR A 29 -0.67 -0.48 6.74
C THR A 29 0.18 0.63 7.34
N LYS A 30 0.97 1.35 6.52
CA LYS A 30 1.99 2.31 7.01
C LYS A 30 1.81 3.71 6.48
N ARG A 31 1.40 3.86 5.22
CA ARG A 31 1.26 5.17 4.58
C ARG A 31 0.11 5.96 5.17
N ARG A 32 0.37 7.22 5.54
CA ARG A 32 -0.66 8.18 5.95
C ARG A 32 -1.29 8.82 4.72
N HIS A 33 -2.62 8.89 4.71
CA HIS A 33 -3.38 9.50 3.61
C HIS A 33 -4.15 10.71 4.11
N THR A 34 -3.87 11.87 3.53
CA THR A 34 -4.43 13.15 3.99
C THR A 34 -5.95 13.20 3.87
N GLU A 35 -6.52 12.57 2.84
CA GLU A 35 -7.97 12.55 2.58
C GLU A 35 -8.76 11.79 3.65
N ILE A 36 -8.11 10.84 4.33
CA ILE A 36 -8.73 10.02 5.38
C ILE A 36 -8.14 10.34 6.76
N GLY A 37 -7.78 11.61 7.02
CA GLY A 37 -7.36 12.04 8.36
C GLY A 37 -5.91 11.65 8.73
N LYS A 38 -5.05 11.43 7.74
CA LYS A 38 -3.63 11.05 7.92
C LYS A 38 -3.43 9.70 8.61
N VAL A 39 -4.39 8.78 8.48
CA VAL A 39 -4.24 7.39 8.91
C VAL A 39 -4.06 6.43 7.73
N PRO A 40 -3.51 5.22 7.96
CA PRO A 40 -3.51 4.16 6.96
C PRO A 40 -4.91 3.64 6.65
N PRO A 41 -5.19 3.19 5.41
CA PRO A 41 -6.51 2.69 5.00
C PRO A 41 -6.97 1.48 5.81
N ASN A 42 -6.05 0.63 6.31
CA ASN A 42 -6.44 -0.56 7.07
C ASN A 42 -7.20 -0.24 8.36
N GLN A 43 -6.92 0.91 8.97
CA GLN A 43 -7.53 1.34 10.23
C GLN A 43 -8.99 1.74 10.03
N ILE A 44 -9.39 2.08 8.80
CA ILE A 44 -10.73 2.54 8.47
C ILE A 44 -11.54 1.43 7.81
N PHE A 45 -10.96 0.74 6.83
CA PHE A 45 -11.73 -0.14 5.93
C PHE A 45 -11.56 -1.63 6.22
N TYR A 46 -10.36 -2.06 6.64
CA TYR A 46 -10.09 -3.48 6.87
C TYR A 46 -10.48 -3.94 8.27
N GLN A 47 -10.19 -3.13 9.30
CA GLN A 47 -10.64 -3.47 10.66
C GLN A 47 -12.17 -3.37 10.83
N LYS A 48 -12.84 -2.46 10.10
CA LYS A 48 -14.31 -2.42 10.09
C LYS A 48 -14.96 -3.70 9.56
N GLN A 49 -14.34 -4.36 8.58
CA GLN A 49 -14.87 -5.62 8.01
C GLN A 49 -14.73 -6.82 8.96
N MET A 50 -13.75 -6.83 9.88
CA MET A 50 -13.61 -7.92 10.85
C MET A 50 -14.52 -7.76 12.08
N ALA A 51 -15.05 -6.56 12.31
CA ALA A 51 -15.89 -6.22 13.46
C ALA A 51 -17.39 -6.16 13.11
N SER A 52 -17.77 -6.43 11.86
CA SER A 52 -19.16 -6.53 11.38
C SER A 52 -19.52 -7.99 11.15
#